data_AF-A0A0Q7BZM5-F1
#
_entry.id   AF-A0A0Q7BZM5-F1
#
_cell.length_a   1.000
_cell.length_b   1.000
_cell.length_c   1.000
_cell.angle_alpha   90.00
_cell.angle_beta   90.00
_cell.angle_gamma   90.00
#
_symmetry.space_group_name_H-M   'P 1'
#
loop_
_entity.id
_entity.type
_entity.pdbx_description
1 polymer ?
#
loop_
_entity_poly.entity_id
_entity_poly.type
_entity_poly.pdbx_seq_one_letter_code
_entity_poly.pdbx_strand_id
1 'polypeptide(L)' 'MSESTSSDRTAAIQAVVDRVSSYQDGAPEGTVESELRSGLADAGVELEDREVVALAEAVEAEHGNVIVGHVLGG' A
#
# COMPACT_ATOMS: atom_id res chain seq x y z
N MET A 1 -24.61 -4.99 6.42
CA MET A 1 -23.80 -3.80 6.12
C MET A 1 -22.33 -4.14 6.36
N SER A 2 -21.73 -5.00 5.53
CA SER A 2 -20.36 -5.51 5.77
C SER A 2 -19.47 -5.56 4.52
N GLU A 3 -19.99 -5.16 3.35
CA GLU A 3 -19.19 -5.08 2.12
C GLU A 3 -18.59 -3.70 1.88
N SER A 4 -19.24 -2.63 2.37
CA SER A 4 -18.76 -1.24 2.19
C SER A 4 -17.44 -1.00 2.92
N THR A 5 -17.30 -1.44 4.18
CA THR A 5 -16.09 -1.18 4.98
C THR A 5 -14.83 -1.83 4.40
N SER A 6 -14.94 -3.02 3.81
CA SER A 6 -13.80 -3.67 3.16
C SER A 6 -13.40 -2.93 1.89
N SER A 7 -14.37 -2.50 1.07
CA SER A 7 -14.09 -1.75 -0.15
C SER A 7 -13.51 -0.36 0.15
N ASP A 8 -14.01 0.32 1.17
CA ASP A 8 -13.54 1.66 1.58
C ASP A 8 -12.11 1.59 2.13
N ARG A 9 -11.80 0.56 2.93
CA ARG A 9 -10.43 0.32 3.42
C ARG A 9 -9.48 -0.02 2.29
N THR A 10 -9.86 -0.93 1.39
CA THR A 10 -9.01 -1.31 0.24
C THR A 10 -8.77 -0.11 -0.69
N ALA A 11 -9.78 0.73 -0.92
CA ALA A 11 -9.63 1.96 -1.72
C ALA A 11 -8.67 2.96 -1.06
N ALA A 12 -8.73 3.12 0.27
CA ALA A 12 -7.79 3.97 0.99
C ALA A 12 -6.35 3.46 0.90
N ILE A 13 -6.12 2.15 1.05
CA ILE A 13 -4.79 1.54 0.90
C ILE A 13 -4.29 1.70 -0.54
N GLN A 14 -5.15 1.48 -1.54
CA GLN A 14 -4.78 1.63 -2.95
C GLN A 14 -4.36 3.07 -3.26
N ALA A 15 -5.05 4.08 -2.73
CA ALA A 15 -4.67 5.48 -2.92
C ALA A 15 -3.28 5.81 -2.35
N VAL A 16 -2.92 5.20 -1.22
CA VAL A 16 -1.58 5.33 -0.62
C VAL A 16 -0.54 4.64 -1.50
N VAL A 17 -0.81 3.41 -1.95
CA VAL A 17 0.07 2.65 -2.85
C VAL A 17 0.32 3.40 -4.15
N ASP A 18 -0.72 3.94 -4.78
CA ASP A 18 -0.60 4.71 -6.03
C ASP A 18 0.25 5.97 -5.83
N ARG A 19 0.10 6.65 -4.67
CA ARG A 19 0.91 7.82 -4.31
C ARG A 19 2.39 7.45 -4.14
N VAL A 20 2.69 6.40 -3.38
CA VAL A 20 4.08 5.97 -3.14
C VAL A 20 4.73 5.48 -4.44
N SER A 21 3.97 4.74 -5.24
CA SER A 21 4.36 4.24 -6.57
C SER A 21 4.67 5.36 -7.56
N SER A 22 3.88 6.44 -7.54
CA SER A 22 4.08 7.62 -8.38
C SER A 22 5.42 8.33 -8.12
N TYR A 23 6.04 8.16 -6.96
CA TYR A 23 7.32 8.78 -6.60
C TYR A 23 8.51 7.81 -6.71
N GLN A 24 8.30 6.57 -7.15
CA GLN A 24 9.35 5.54 -7.26
C GLN A 24 10.39 5.82 -8.35
N ASP A 25 10.16 6.80 -9.23
CA ASP A 25 11.16 7.23 -10.21
C ASP A 25 12.36 7.91 -9.49
N GLY A 26 13.26 7.08 -8.96
CA GLY A 26 14.49 7.50 -8.27
C GLY A 26 14.49 7.37 -6.74
N ALA A 27 13.48 6.73 -6.12
CA ALA A 27 13.49 6.51 -4.66
C ALA A 27 14.54 5.45 -4.27
N PRO A 28 15.33 5.65 -3.19
CA PRO A 28 16.24 4.64 -2.67
C PRO A 28 15.49 3.39 -2.17
N GLU A 29 16.04 2.20 -2.44
CA GLU A 29 15.55 0.91 -1.92
C GLU A 29 15.30 0.99 -0.40
N GLY A 30 14.15 0.49 0.06
CA GLY A 30 13.76 0.53 1.48
C GLY A 30 13.06 1.82 1.94
N THR A 31 12.91 2.84 1.08
CA THR A 31 12.09 4.03 1.38
C THR A 31 10.58 3.73 1.26
N VAL A 32 10.22 2.73 0.43
CA VAL A 32 8.83 2.39 0.09
C VAL A 32 8.03 1.98 1.32
N GLU A 33 8.61 1.15 2.18
CA GLU A 33 7.94 0.67 3.39
C GLU A 33 7.61 1.82 4.36
N SER A 34 8.57 2.74 4.59
CA SER A 34 8.35 3.89 5.48
C SER A 34 7.28 4.85 4.93
N GLU A 35 7.29 5.09 3.62
CA GLU A 35 6.29 5.93 2.95
C GLU A 35 4.89 5.29 2.99
N LEU A 36 4.80 3.97 2.81
CA LEU A 36 3.55 3.22 2.96
C LEU A 36 3.04 3.32 4.40
N ARG A 37 3.88 3.06 5.41
CA ARG A 37 3.49 3.19 6.84
C ARG A 37 2.96 4.58 7.14
N SER A 38 3.66 5.62 6.69
CA SER A 38 3.24 7.01 6.91
C SER A 38 1.92 7.32 6.21
N GLY A 39 1.77 6.95 4.94
CA GLY A 39 0.55 7.23 4.19
C GLY A 39 -0.68 6.47 4.72
N LEU A 40 -0.47 5.24 5.21
CA LEU A 40 -1.53 4.45 5.86
C LEU A 40 -1.97 5.09 7.19
N ALA A 41 -1.00 5.54 8.00
CA ALA A 41 -1.29 6.26 9.24
C ALA A 41 -2.06 7.57 8.98
N ASP A 42 -1.67 8.34 7.96
CA ASP A 42 -2.36 9.57 7.54
C ASP A 42 -3.79 9.29 7.05
N ALA A 43 -4.00 8.14 6.39
CA ALA A 43 -5.32 7.68 5.95
C ALA A 43 -6.16 7.06 7.08
N GLY A 44 -5.62 6.92 8.29
CA GLY A 44 -6.29 6.25 9.41
C GLY A 44 -6.49 4.75 9.18
N VAL A 45 -5.64 4.12 8.35
CA VAL A 45 -5.66 2.69 8.06
C VAL A 45 -4.53 2.03 8.83
N GLU A 46 -4.88 1.08 9.69
CA GLU A 46 -3.93 0.21 10.34
C GLU A 46 -3.80 -1.11 9.56
N LEU A 47 -2.57 -1.45 9.19
CA LEU A 47 -2.17 -2.73 8.62
C LEU A 47 -1.13 -3.38 9.53
N GLU A 48 -1.06 -4.70 9.54
CA GLU A 48 0.00 -5.41 10.24
C GLU A 48 1.34 -5.23 9.50
N ASP A 49 2.45 -5.29 10.24
CA ASP A 49 3.80 -5.14 9.68
C ASP A 49 4.03 -6.06 8.45
N ARG A 50 3.52 -7.30 8.50
CA ARG A 50 3.61 -8.25 7.38
C ARG A 50 2.86 -7.81 6.13
N GLU A 51 1.74 -7.13 6.28
CA GLU A 51 0.92 -6.63 5.16
C GLU A 51 1.59 -5.43 4.51
N VAL A 52 2.18 -4.56 5.34
CA VAL A 52 2.95 -3.40 4.86
C VAL A 52 4.21 -3.84 4.12
N VAL A 53 4.94 -4.83 4.65
CA VAL A 53 6.11 -5.40 3.98
C VAL A 53 5.73 -6.04 2.64
N ALA A 54 4.65 -6.82 2.59
CA ALA A 54 4.17 -7.43 1.35
C ALA A 54 3.77 -6.38 0.29
N LEU A 55 3.14 -5.28 0.70
CA LEU A 55 2.85 -4.16 -0.19
C LEU A 55 4.11 -3.44 -0.67
N ALA A 56 5.09 -3.23 0.21
CA ALA A 56 6.35 -2.60 -0.14
C ALA A 56 7.12 -3.44 -1.18
N GLU A 57 7.25 -4.74 -0.94
CA GLU A 57 7.89 -5.68 -1.88
C GLU A 57 7.16 -5.69 -3.23
N ALA A 58 5.82 -5.69 -3.23
CA ALA A 58 5.04 -5.63 -4.47
C ALA A 58 5.28 -4.31 -5.23
N VAL A 59 5.35 -3.17 -4.53
CA VAL A 59 5.56 -1.85 -5.14
C VAL A 59 6.96 -1.76 -5.75
N GLU A 60 7.97 -2.26 -5.04
CA GLU A 60 9.35 -2.35 -5.52
C GLU A 60 9.50 -3.31 -6.71
N ALA A 61 8.79 -4.46 -6.69
CA ALA A 61 8.89 -5.48 -7.74
C ALA A 61 8.12 -5.15 -9.03
N GLU A 62 6.91 -4.57 -8.91
CA GLU A 62 6.03 -4.31 -10.06
C GLU A 62 6.11 -2.86 -10.57
N HIS A 63 7.10 -2.09 -10.09
CA HIS A 63 7.30 -0.67 -10.43
C HIS A 63 6.01 0.15 -10.32
N GLY A 64 5.23 -0.11 -9.28
CA GLY A 64 4.02 0.65 -8.97
C GLY A 64 2.72 0.18 -9.62
N ASN A 65 2.68 -0.96 -10.32
CA ASN A 65 1.44 -1.54 -10.83
C ASN A 65 0.81 -2.54 -9.85
N VAL A 66 0.68 -2.14 -8.58
CA VAL A 66 0.25 -3.03 -7.50
C VAL A 66 -1.24 -2.92 -7.26
N ILE A 67 -1.93 -4.07 -7.26
CA ILE A 67 -3.34 -4.16 -6.86
C ILE A 67 -3.39 -4.69 -5.42
N VAL A 68 -3.79 -3.83 -4.47
CA VAL A 68 -3.83 -4.17 -3.03
C VAL A 68 -4.67 -5.41 -2.75
N GLY A 69 -5.80 -5.57 -3.44
CA GLY A 69 -6.68 -6.73 -3.28
C GLY A 69 -6.02 -8.06 -3.65
N HIS A 70 -5.02 -8.05 -4.54
CA HIS A 70 -4.23 -9.24 -4.87
C HIS A 70 -3.16 -9.54 -3.81
N VAL A 71 -2.58 -8.50 -3.19
CA VAL A 71 -1.51 -8.64 -2.20
C VAL A 71 -2.06 -9.04 -0.83
N LEU A 72 -3.17 -8.44 -0.40
CA LEU A 72 -3.76 -8.64 0.93
C LEU A 72 -4.90 -9.66 0.97
N GLY A 73 -5.45 -10.04 -0.20
CA GLY A 73 -6.58 -10.97 -0.32
C GLY A 73 -6.21 -12.40 -0.70
N GLY A 74 -4.90 -12.71 -0.78
CA GLY A 74 -4.35 -14.03 -1.12
C GLY A 74 -4.27 -15.00 0.06
#